data_AF-A0A383CG34-F1
#
_entry.id   AF-A0A383CG34-F1
#
_cell.length_a   1.000
_cell.length_b   1.000
_cell.length_c   1.000
_cell.angle_alpha   90.00
_cell.angle_beta   90.00
_cell.angle_gamma   90.00
#
_symmetry.space_group_name_H-M   'P 1'
#
loop_
_entity.id
_entity.type
_entity.pdbx_description
1 polymer ?
#
loop_
_entity_poly.entity_id
_entity_poly.type
_entity_poly.pdbx_seq_one_letter_code
_entity_poly.pdbx_strand_id
1 'polypeptide(L)' 'VGLSPFKTEKTPSFTVNDEKGFYHCFSTSEHGNIFDFIMKTQNLK' A
#
# COMPACT_ATOMS: atom_id res chain seq x y z
N VAL A 1 2.72 -4.02 -9.29
CA VAL A 1 1.45 -4.57 -8.76
C VAL A 1 1.77 -5.81 -7.93
N GLY A 2 1.15 -5.99 -6.76
CA GLY A 2 1.44 -7.08 -5.82
C GLY A 2 0.31 -7.34 -4.82
N LEU A 3 0.53 -8.26 -3.88
CA LEU A 3 -0.41 -8.53 -2.77
C LEU A 3 -0.45 -7.36 -1.78
N SER A 4 -1.59 -7.17 -1.11
CA SER A 4 -1.72 -6.16 -0.07
C SER A 4 -0.76 -6.41 1.10
N PRO A 5 -0.01 -5.39 1.55
CA PRO A 5 0.72 -5.43 2.81
C PRO A 5 -0.17 -5.09 4.03
N PHE A 6 -1.44 -4.72 3.82
CA PHE A 6 -2.39 -4.33 4.87
C PHE A 6 -3.41 -5.44 5.21
N LYS A 7 -3.56 -6.43 4.33
CA LYS A 7 -4.50 -7.54 4.49
C LYS A 7 -3.93 -8.80 3.86
N THR A 8 -4.04 -9.93 4.55
CA THR A 8 -3.69 -11.23 3.97
C THR A 8 -4.73 -11.62 2.92
N GLU A 9 -4.30 -11.76 1.68
CA GLU A 9 -5.14 -12.13 0.54
C GLU A 9 -4.37 -12.95 -0.50
N LYS A 10 -5.10 -13.60 -1.43
CA LYS A 10 -4.51 -14.42 -2.50
C LYS A 10 -4.45 -13.71 -3.86
N THR A 11 -5.18 -12.61 -4.02
CA THR A 11 -5.28 -11.88 -5.29
C THR A 11 -4.50 -10.56 -5.17
N PRO A 12 -3.67 -10.18 -6.15
CA PRO A 12 -2.96 -8.90 -6.13
C PRO A 12 -3.93 -7.71 -6.09
N SER A 13 -3.69 -6.77 -5.17
CA SER A 13 -4.51 -5.57 -5.02
C SER A 13 -3.70 -4.30 -4.72
N PHE A 14 -2.37 -4.40 -4.60
CA PHE A 14 -1.50 -3.28 -4.26
C PHE A 14 -0.74 -2.78 -5.49
N THR A 15 -0.76 -1.47 -5.71
CA THR A 15 -0.07 -0.81 -6.83
C THR A 15 0.71 0.39 -6.32
N VAL A 16 1.90 0.60 -6.88
CA VAL A 16 2.72 1.81 -6.68
C VAL A 16 2.79 2.53 -8.03
N ASN A 17 2.62 3.84 -8.01
CA ASN A 17 2.86 4.72 -9.14
C ASN A 17 4.10 5.57 -8.82
N ASP A 18 5.23 5.21 -9.41
CA ASP A 18 6.52 5.88 -9.14
C ASP A 18 6.56 7.30 -9.71
N GLU A 19 5.93 7.53 -10.87
CA GLU A 19 5.86 8.87 -11.49
C GLU A 19 5.07 9.86 -10.63
N LYS A 20 4.00 9.39 -9.99
CA LYS A 20 3.12 10.21 -9.13
C LYS A 20 3.46 10.11 -7.65
N GLY A 21 4.38 9.22 -7.26
CA GLY A 21 4.88 9.07 -5.90
C GLY A 21 3.86 8.56 -4.87
N PHE A 22 2.89 7.73 -5.28
CA PHE A 22 1.88 7.19 -4.36
C PHE A 22 1.68 5.68 -4.50
N TYR A 23 1.14 5.08 -3.44
CA TYR A 23 0.61 3.71 -3.45
C TYR A 23 -0.93 3.71 -3.37
N HIS A 24 -1.54 2.64 -3.85
CA HIS A 24 -2.95 2.36 -3.64
C HIS A 24 -3.19 0.86 -3.45
N CYS A 25 -3.99 0.51 -2.46
CA CYS A 25 -4.42 -0.86 -2.17
C CYS A 25 -5.92 -1.00 -2.40
N PHE A 26 -6.33 -1.69 -3.46
CA PHE A 26 -7.74 -1.82 -3.85
C PHE A 26 -8.57 -2.67 -2.86
N SER A 27 -7.95 -3.57 -2.09
CA SER A 27 -8.65 -4.42 -1.13
C SER A 27 -8.99 -3.74 0.20
N THR A 28 -8.28 -2.68 0.56
CA THR A 28 -8.45 -1.95 1.83
C THR A 28 -8.77 -0.47 1.62
N SER A 29 -8.75 0.00 0.37
CA SER A 29 -8.84 1.42 0.00
C SER A 29 -7.73 2.30 0.60
N GLU A 30 -6.64 1.67 1.06
CA GLU A 30 -5.48 2.38 1.61
C GLU A 30 -4.72 3.09 0.49
N HIS A 31 -4.44 4.37 0.68
CA HIS A 31 -3.74 5.24 -0.25
C HIS A 31 -2.83 6.18 0.52
N GLY A 32 -1.69 6.53 -0.08
CA GLY A 32 -0.75 7.47 0.51
C GLY A 32 0.56 7.54 -0.26
N ASN A 33 1.49 8.32 0.27
CA ASN A 33 2.86 8.40 -0.22
C ASN A 33 3.77 7.36 0.44
N ILE A 34 5.07 7.41 0.16
CA ILE A 34 6.06 6.48 0.71
C ILE A 34 6.21 6.59 2.24
N PHE A 35 6.01 7.76 2.83
CA PHE A 35 6.08 7.95 4.27
C PHE A 35 4.85 7.34 4.96
N ASP A 36 3.66 7.56 4.42
CA ASP A 36 2.42 6.94 4.91
C ASP A 36 2.53 5.41 4.91
N PHE A 37 3.10 4.87 3.83
CA PHE A 37 3.36 3.44 3.68
C PHE A 37 4.25 2.91 4.81
N ILE A 38 5.39 3.56 5.05
CA ILE A 38 6.35 3.15 6.09
C ILE A 38 5.72 3.24 7.48
N MET A 39 5.03 4.34 7.79
CA MET A 39 4.37 4.51 9.09
C MET A 39 3.35 3.39 9.36
N LYS A 40 2.51 3.07 8.37
CA LYS A 40 1.46 2.05 8.51
C LYS A 40 1.98 0.62 8.52
N THR A 41 3.01 0.31 7.74
CA THR A 41 3.52 -1.07 7.61
C THR A 41 4.54 -1.42 8.70
N GLN A 42 5.31 -0.45 9.19
CA GLN A 42 6.32 -0.67 10.23
C GLN A 42 5.80 -0.37 11.63
N ASN A 43 4.51 -0.08 11.77
CA ASN A 43 3.86 0.22 13.05
C ASN A 43 4.55 1.38 13.80
N LEU A 44 5.11 2.33 13.03
CA LEU A 44 5.72 3.53 13.56
C LEU A 44 4.57 4.50 13.85
N LYS A 45 4.25 4.65 15.13
CA LYS A 45 3.28 5.62 15.64
C LYS A 45 4.00 6.86 16.15
#